data_AF-A0A8J3I919-F1
#
_entry.id   AF-A0A8J3I919-F1
#
_cell.length_a   1.000
_cell.length_b   1.000
_cell.length_c   1.000
_cell.angle_alpha   90.00
_cell.angle_beta   90.00
_cell.angle_gamma   90.00
#
_symmetry.space_group_name_H-M   'P 1'
#
loop_
_entity.id
_entity.type
_entity.pdbx_description
1 polymer ?
#
loop_
_entity_poly.entity_id
_entity_poly.type
_entity_poly.pdbx_seq_one_letter_code
_entity_poly.pdbx_strand_id
1 'polypeptide(L)'
;MSIDDMRKYFALLKDGKAAADQQLALFEAQKKALEQEMAQKQEHLRYLEHKVAFWKAVQRGDDARAQEIGKIATGLAKQIIKEK
;
A
#
# COMPACT_ATOMS: atom_id res chain seq x y z
N MET A 1 -0.91 11.65 6.27
CA MET A 1 -1.57 12.69 7.07
C MET A 1 -2.27 13.62 6.12
N SER A 2 -3.55 13.90 6.36
CA SER A 2 -4.27 14.89 5.58
C SER A 2 -3.77 16.30 5.92
N ILE A 3 -4.14 17.29 5.10
CA ILE A 3 -3.86 18.70 5.42
C ILE A 3 -4.56 19.10 6.73
N ASP A 4 -5.73 18.55 7.01
CA ASP A 4 -6.49 18.85 8.21
C ASP A 4 -5.83 18.25 9.47
N ASP A 5 -5.27 17.05 9.38
CA ASP A 5 -4.46 16.47 10.46
C ASP A 5 -3.22 17.33 10.75
N MET A 6 -2.56 17.84 9.71
CA MET A 6 -1.41 18.73 9.87
C MET A 6 -1.80 20.06 10.53
N ARG A 7 -2.95 20.64 10.16
CA ARG A 7 -3.49 21.84 10.82
C ARG A 7 -3.80 21.57 12.30
N LYS A 8 -4.41 20.42 12.61
CA LYS A 8 -4.69 19.99 13.98
C LYS A 8 -3.39 19.81 14.78
N TYR A 9 -2.39 19.16 14.21
CA TYR A 9 -1.07 19.04 14.83
C TYR A 9 -0.48 20.41 15.21
N PHE A 10 -0.49 21.38 14.30
CA PHE A 10 0.02 22.73 14.59
C PHE A 10 -0.79 23.47 15.67
N ALA A 11 -2.11 23.27 15.72
CA ALA A 11 -2.94 23.84 16.79
C ALA A 11 -2.55 23.27 18.16
N LEU A 12 -2.37 21.96 18.25
CA LEU A 12 -2.02 21.25 19.49
C LEU A 12 -0.63 21.60 20.03
N LEU A 13 0.30 22.06 19.18
CA LEU A 13 1.63 22.48 19.65
C LEU A 13 1.57 23.67 20.61
N LYS A 14 0.54 24.53 20.50
CA LYS A 14 0.39 25.71 21.36
C LYS A 14 0.10 25.35 22.82
N ASP A 15 -0.50 24.18 23.04
CA ASP A 15 -0.91 23.70 24.36
C ASP A 15 0.18 22.85 25.04
N GLY A 16 1.29 22.59 24.34
CA GLY A 16 2.45 21.88 24.86
C GLY A 16 2.09 20.54 25.50
N LYS A 17 2.51 20.33 26.75
CA LYS A 17 2.26 19.07 27.48
C LYS A 17 0.78 18.74 27.64
N ALA A 18 -0.11 19.74 27.72
CA ALA A 18 -1.54 19.51 27.91
C ALA A 18 -2.20 18.82 26.70
N ALA A 19 -1.59 18.91 25.52
CA ALA A 19 -2.07 18.26 24.30
C ALA A 19 -1.33 16.95 23.96
N ALA A 20 -0.46 16.44 24.84
CA ALA A 20 0.36 15.25 24.56
C ALA A 20 -0.48 14.04 24.14
N ASP A 21 -1.56 13.74 24.87
CA ASP A 21 -2.45 12.60 24.56
C ASP A 21 -3.13 12.77 23.19
N GLN A 22 -3.50 14.01 22.84
CA GLN A 22 -4.14 14.31 21.55
C GLN A 22 -3.15 14.19 20.38
N GLN A 23 -1.89 14.56 20.60
CA GLN A 23 -0.83 14.36 19.60
C GLN A 23 -0.50 12.88 19.41
N LEU A 24 -0.39 12.12 20.50
CA LEU A 24 -0.16 10.67 20.43
C LEU A 24 -1.29 9.99 19.65
N ALA A 25 -2.55 10.29 19.98
CA ALA A 25 -3.70 9.73 19.28
C ALA A 25 -3.68 10.06 17.77
N LEU A 26 -3.31 11.30 17.40
CA LEU A 26 -3.19 11.73 16.01
C LEU A 26 -2.11 10.91 15.27
N PHE A 27 -0.93 10.77 15.87
CA PHE A 27 0.18 10.05 15.23
C PHE A 27 -0.03 8.53 15.19
N GLU A 28 -0.62 7.93 16.22
CA GLU A 28 -0.95 6.51 16.21
C GLU A 28 -2.00 6.17 15.14
N ALA A 29 -3.04 7.00 15.01
CA ALA A 29 -4.02 6.85 13.94
C ALA A 29 -3.36 6.95 12.56
N GLN A 30 -2.49 7.94 12.36
CA GLN A 30 -1.76 8.09 11.11
C GLN A 30 -0.82 6.91 10.83
N LYS A 31 -0.10 6.43 11.84
CA LYS A 31 0.81 5.30 11.72
C LYS A 31 0.04 4.06 11.25
N LYS A 32 -1.07 3.75 11.91
CA LYS A 32 -1.92 2.61 11.56
C LYS A 32 -2.47 2.71 10.14
N ALA A 33 -2.91 3.89 9.73
CA ALA A 33 -3.37 4.11 8.35
C ALA A 33 -2.23 3.87 7.33
N LEU A 34 -1.03 4.38 7.62
CA LEU A 34 0.13 4.20 6.74
C LEU A 34 0.56 2.73 6.64
N GLU A 35 0.53 1.98 7.75
CA GLU A 35 0.83 0.55 7.76
C GLU A 35 -0.14 -0.23 6.85
N GLN A 36 -1.43 0.12 6.87
CA GLN A 36 -2.43 -0.48 5.97
C GLN A 36 -2.19 -0.12 4.51
N GLU A 37 -1.92 1.15 4.21
CA GLU A 37 -1.58 1.59 2.85
C GLU A 37 -0.32 0.90 2.32
N MET A 38 0.70 0.73 3.16
CA MET A 38 1.92 0.01 2.80
C MET A 38 1.64 -1.46 2.49
N ALA A 39 0.82 -2.13 3.31
CA ALA A 39 0.43 -3.52 3.06
C ALA A 39 -0.27 -3.66 1.69
N GLN A 40 -1.23 -2.78 1.38
CA GLN A 40 -1.91 -2.77 0.07
C GLN A 40 -0.93 -2.50 -1.09
N LYS A 41 -0.04 -1.51 -0.93
CA LYS A 41 0.98 -1.21 -1.94
C LYS A 41 1.93 -2.39 -2.16
N GLN A 42 2.25 -3.15 -1.11
CA GLN A 42 3.10 -4.34 -1.22
C GLN A 42 2.41 -5.43 -2.06
N GLU A 43 1.10 -5.66 -1.90
CA GLU A 43 0.35 -6.60 -2.75
C GLU A 43 0.32 -6.14 -4.21
N HIS A 44 0.12 -4.85 -4.44
CA HIS A 44 0.16 -4.28 -5.79
C HIS A 44 1.54 -4.43 -6.44
N LEU A 45 2.62 -4.24 -5.66
CA LEU A 45 3.98 -4.44 -6.13
C LEU A 45 4.21 -5.89 -6.56
N ARG A 46 3.78 -6.88 -5.75
CA ARG A 46 3.90 -8.30 -6.12
C ARG A 46 3.17 -8.63 -7.41
N TYR A 47 1.98 -8.07 -7.61
CA TYR A 47 1.26 -8.23 -8.87
C TYR A 47 2.07 -7.68 -10.05
N LEU A 48 2.63 -6.48 -9.92
CA LEU A 48 3.45 -5.87 -10.97
C LEU A 48 4.72 -6.67 -11.26
N GLU A 49 5.40 -7.19 -10.24
CA GLU A 49 6.58 -8.05 -10.40
C GLU A 49 6.25 -9.28 -11.25
N HIS A 50 5.12 -9.93 -10.99
CA HIS A 50 4.67 -11.07 -11.79
C HIS A 50 4.27 -10.67 -13.21
N LYS A 51 3.63 -9.52 -13.40
CA LYS A 51 3.33 -9.01 -14.75
C LYS A 51 4.61 -8.70 -15.54
N VAL A 52 5.63 -8.15 -14.91
CA VAL A 52 6.94 -7.92 -15.52
C VAL A 52 7.58 -9.26 -15.90
N ALA A 53 7.57 -10.25 -14.99
CA ALA A 53 8.11 -11.58 -15.26
C ALA A 53 7.38 -12.29 -16.41
N PHE A 54 6.05 -12.17 -16.47
CA PHE A 54 5.22 -12.68 -17.56
C PHE A 54 5.68 -12.10 -18.91
N TRP A 55 5.77 -10.77 -19.02
CA TRP A 55 6.17 -10.15 -20.27
C TRP A 55 7.62 -10.45 -20.66
N LYS A 56 8.51 -10.62 -19.67
CA LYS A 56 9.87 -11.12 -19.92
C LYS A 56 9.88 -12.55 -20.47
N ALA A 57 8.94 -13.40 -20.09
CA ALA A 57 8.81 -14.76 -20.64
C ALA A 57 8.27 -14.72 -22.08
N VAL A 58 7.21 -13.92 -22.31
CA VAL A 58 6.66 -13.68 -23.66
C VAL A 58 7.73 -13.13 -24.61
N GLN A 59 8.53 -12.16 -24.17
CA GLN A 59 9.61 -11.59 -24.98
C GLN A 59 10.66 -12.63 -25.40
N ARG A 60 10.87 -13.67 -24.59
CA ARG A 60 11.83 -14.75 -24.88
C ARG A 60 11.20 -15.92 -25.64
N GLY A 61 9.90 -15.88 -25.93
CA GLY A 61 9.15 -16.99 -26.53
C GLY A 61 8.95 -18.18 -25.59
N ASP A 62 9.05 -17.98 -24.28
CA ASP A 62 8.82 -19.04 -23.29
C ASP A 62 7.34 -19.07 -22.88
N ASP A 63 6.53 -19.68 -23.74
CA ASP A 63 5.08 -19.75 -23.59
C ASP A 63 4.64 -20.55 -22.37
N ALA A 64 5.38 -21.61 -22.03
CA ALA A 64 5.11 -22.42 -20.85
C ALA A 64 5.26 -21.58 -19.56
N ARG A 65 6.37 -20.83 -19.45
CA ARG A 65 6.61 -19.94 -18.31
C ARG A 65 5.65 -18.76 -18.28
N ALA A 66 5.31 -18.20 -19.44
CA ALA A 66 4.31 -17.15 -19.54
C ALA A 66 2.94 -17.65 -19.03
N GLN A 67 2.52 -18.86 -19.41
CA GLN A 67 1.25 -19.43 -18.95
C GLN A 67 1.22 -19.65 -17.42
N GLU A 68 2.31 -20.15 -16.85
CA GLU A 68 2.45 -20.35 -15.40
C GLU A 68 2.30 -19.03 -14.64
N ILE A 69 3.08 -18.01 -15.03
CA ILE A 69 3.08 -16.70 -14.36
C ILE A 69 1.73 -16.00 -14.57
N GLY A 70 1.10 -16.17 -15.74
CA GLY A 70 -0.21 -15.58 -16.06
C GLY A 70 -1.32 -16.04 -15.11
N LYS A 71 -1.30 -17.31 -14.70
CA LYS A 71 -2.25 -17.85 -13.71
C LYS A 71 -2.05 -17.18 -12.34
N ILE A 72 -0.80 -17.03 -11.90
CA ILE A 72 -0.46 -16.39 -10.62
C ILE A 72 -0.89 -14.92 -10.63
N ALA A 73 -0.52 -14.16 -11.67
CA ALA A 73 -0.87 -12.75 -11.80
C ALA A 73 -2.39 -12.51 -11.83
N THR A 74 -3.14 -13.42 -12.46
CA THR A 74 -4.61 -13.37 -12.49
C THR A 74 -5.22 -13.63 -11.10
N GLY A 75 -4.64 -14.55 -10.33
CA GLY A 75 -5.02 -14.77 -8.93
C GLY A 75 -4.84 -13.51 -8.08
N LEU A 76 -3.66 -12.89 -8.18
CA LEU A 76 -3.34 -11.64 -7.47
C LEU A 76 -4.27 -10.48 -7.90
N ALA A 77 -4.57 -10.35 -9.20
CA ALA A 77 -5.48 -9.32 -9.68
C ALA A 77 -6.89 -9.45 -9.08
N LYS A 78 -7.40 -10.67 -8.90
CA LYS A 78 -8.70 -10.91 -8.26
C LYS A 78 -8.71 -10.49 -6.79
N GLN A 79 -7.61 -10.70 -6.07
CA GLN A 79 -7.47 -10.26 -4.68
C GLN A 79 -7.49 -8.73 -4.60
N ILE A 80 -6.71 -8.06 -5.44
CA ILE A 80 -6.65 -6.59 -5.51
C ILE A 80 -8.01 -5.96 -5.85
N ILE A 81 -8.76 -6.56 -6.80
CA ILE A 81 -10.07 -6.03 -7.21
C ILE A 81 -11.11 -6.19 -6.09
N LYS A 82 -11.03 -7.26 -5.27
CA LYS A 82 -11.95 -7.50 -4.16
C LYS A 82 -11.73 -6.55 -2.97
N GLU A 83 -10.54 -5.97 -2.86
CA GLU A 83 -10.19 -5.00 -1.81
C GLU A 83 -10.63 -3.55 -2.14
N LYS A 84 -11.14 -3.29 -3.34
CA LYS A 84 -11.74 -2.00 -3.74
C LYS A 84 -13.24 -1.95 -3.45
#